data_AF-A0A4V5PJY5-F1
#
_entry.id   AF-A0A4V5PJY5-F1
#
_cell.length_a   1.000
_cell.length_b   1.000
_cell.length_c   1.000
_cell.angle_alpha   90.00
_cell.angle_beta   90.00
_cell.angle_gamma   90.00
#
_symmetry.space_group_name_H-M   'P 1'
#
loop_
_entity.id
_entity.type
_entity.pdbx_description
1 polymer ?
#
loop_
_entity_poly.entity_id
_entity_poly.type
_entity_poly.pdbx_seq_one_letter_code
_entity_poly.pdbx_strand_id
1 'polypeptide(L)'
;MPEAATSAAPAPALPAGEPELARFQAALRELARGGRKAHVRIVWLGDSHGQADFWTGALRDALQKRFGKAGPGFVHVGWKQYRHDGVKLSTEEKWTIRPKVPAASSRTGDGVFGLGGVVTTGAAGSGWARVNVTDEGLSSRLSWDVCYRLRSPGDEFEVSLGAGPKQKIRTTATEPPGELRHLTLVSEGRETLQVVPTRGNPELCGVVIETDPADRPGVVLDTLGINGARFGTPLAWDEASFGAELARRKPSLVVLEYGTNEAGDVAVDPVKYTQRLVRLVERIRRFAPDTDCLALAPTDRADARARTPLVRDAIREGAQQAGCSFWDTYAVMGGDGSIRAWAAESPARAAGDGVHLTQRGYRELGASLATHVLRGLPP
;
A
#
# COMPACT_ATOMS: atom_id res chain seq x y z
N MET A 1 29.39 -16.95 -17.21
CA MET A 1 30.06 -16.23 -16.11
C MET A 1 29.08 -15.20 -15.58
N PRO A 2 28.63 -15.28 -14.32
CA PRO A 2 27.65 -14.34 -13.81
C PRO A 2 28.34 -13.05 -13.38
N GLU A 3 27.82 -11.93 -13.88
CA GLU A 3 28.25 -10.58 -13.55
C GLU A 3 27.80 -10.26 -12.12
N ALA A 4 28.75 -9.82 -11.28
CA ALA A 4 28.51 -9.52 -9.88
C ALA A 4 27.61 -8.29 -9.75
N ALA A 5 26.47 -8.45 -9.08
CA ALA A 5 25.64 -7.34 -8.65
C ALA A 5 26.45 -6.45 -7.70
N THR A 6 26.83 -5.26 -8.18
CA THR A 6 27.48 -4.23 -7.38
C THR A 6 26.51 -3.77 -6.28
N SER A 7 26.85 -4.13 -5.03
CA SER A 7 26.27 -3.59 -3.81
C SER A 7 26.39 -2.06 -3.81
N ALA A 8 25.31 -1.36 -4.16
CA ALA A 8 25.25 0.09 -4.04
C ALA A 8 25.35 0.50 -2.56
N ALA A 9 26.19 1.49 -2.25
CA ALA A 9 26.34 2.04 -0.91
C ALA A 9 25.00 2.58 -0.39
N PRO A 10 24.72 2.47 0.93
CA PRO A 10 23.49 3.00 1.51
C PRO A 10 23.37 4.51 1.23
N ALA A 11 22.17 4.94 0.86
CA ALA A 11 21.88 6.36 0.65
C ALA A 11 22.15 7.14 1.95
N PRO A 12 22.75 8.33 1.89
CA PRO A 12 23.00 9.14 3.07
C PRO A 12 21.68 9.45 3.79
N ALA A 13 21.71 9.39 5.12
CA ALA A 13 20.60 9.86 5.95
C ALA A 13 20.29 11.32 5.63
N LEU A 14 19.02 11.73 5.81
CA LEU A 14 18.63 13.13 5.66
C LEU A 14 19.54 14.02 6.53
N PRO A 15 19.98 15.20 6.05
CA PRO A 15 20.75 16.13 6.86
C PRO A 15 19.97 16.46 8.15
N ALA A 16 20.68 16.52 9.28
CA ALA A 16 20.09 16.96 10.52
C ALA A 16 19.48 18.37 10.33
N GLY A 17 18.17 18.50 10.55
CA GLY A 17 17.45 19.79 10.47
C GLY A 17 16.51 19.97 9.27
N GLU A 18 16.37 19.00 8.35
CA GLU A 18 15.23 19.05 7.42
C GLU A 18 13.90 18.90 8.19
N PRO A 19 12.90 19.77 7.94
CA PRO A 19 11.58 19.66 8.57
C PRO A 19 10.92 18.31 8.27
N GLU A 20 10.13 17.83 9.23
CA GLU A 20 9.29 16.63 9.07
C GLU A 20 8.51 16.68 7.74
N LEU A 21 8.63 15.65 6.90
CA LEU A 21 7.93 15.52 5.61
C LEU A 21 8.23 16.64 4.58
N ALA A 22 9.42 17.26 4.62
CA ALA A 22 9.75 18.41 3.80
C ALA A 22 9.56 18.18 2.28
N ARG A 23 9.95 17.03 1.75
CA ARG A 23 9.88 16.73 0.30
C ARG A 23 8.45 16.45 -0.13
N PHE A 24 7.71 15.69 0.67
CA PHE A 24 6.28 15.44 0.48
C PHE A 24 5.50 16.75 0.49
N GLN A 25 5.73 17.60 1.49
CA GLN A 25 5.07 18.90 1.59
C GLN A 25 5.48 19.86 0.47
N ALA A 26 6.74 19.83 0.02
CA ALA A 26 7.17 20.58 -1.16
C ALA A 26 6.41 20.14 -2.41
N ALA A 27 6.28 18.83 -2.61
CA ALA A 27 5.53 18.27 -3.72
C ALA A 27 4.04 18.67 -3.69
N LEU A 28 3.42 18.71 -2.50
CA LEU A 28 2.05 19.24 -2.33
C LEU A 28 1.95 20.74 -2.62
N ARG A 29 2.94 21.56 -2.21
CA ARG A 29 2.98 22.99 -2.54
C ARG A 29 3.08 23.23 -4.05
N GLU A 30 3.89 22.43 -4.74
CA GLU A 30 4.01 22.50 -6.20
C GLU A 30 2.71 22.10 -6.90
N LEU A 31 2.00 21.07 -6.41
CA LEU A 31 0.66 20.73 -6.90
C LEU A 31 -0.31 21.90 -6.71
N ALA A 32 -0.39 22.48 -5.52
CA ALA A 32 -1.30 23.59 -5.22
C ALA A 32 -1.04 24.84 -6.07
N ARG A 33 0.22 25.07 -6.46
CA ARG A 33 0.61 26.20 -7.33
C ARG A 33 0.52 25.89 -8.82
N GLY A 34 0.14 24.68 -9.21
CA GLY A 34 0.13 24.24 -10.61
C GLY A 34 1.52 24.07 -11.24
N GLY A 35 2.58 24.04 -10.43
CA GLY A 35 3.97 23.92 -10.91
C GLY A 35 4.43 22.48 -11.10
N ARG A 36 3.70 21.50 -10.54
CA ARG A 36 4.04 20.07 -10.64
C ARG A 36 3.44 19.46 -11.89
N LYS A 37 4.19 18.58 -12.56
CA LYS A 37 3.75 17.83 -13.77
C LYS A 37 3.47 16.34 -13.53
N ALA A 38 3.66 15.87 -12.30
CA ALA A 38 3.50 14.48 -11.90
C ALA A 38 2.61 14.41 -10.66
N HIS A 39 1.95 13.28 -10.46
CA HIS A 39 1.22 13.03 -9.23
C HIS A 39 2.12 13.07 -7.99
N VAL A 40 1.53 13.38 -6.85
CA VAL A 40 2.12 13.10 -5.54
C VAL A 40 1.57 11.76 -5.09
N ARG A 41 2.46 10.77 -4.98
CA ARG A 41 2.10 9.40 -4.66
C ARG A 41 2.50 9.08 -3.22
N ILE A 42 1.60 8.44 -2.51
CA ILE A 42 1.80 7.95 -1.15
C ILE A 42 1.67 6.43 -1.21
N VAL A 43 2.62 5.72 -0.61
CA VAL A 43 2.54 4.27 -0.43
C VAL A 43 2.31 3.98 1.04
N TRP A 44 1.19 3.32 1.37
CA TRP A 44 0.88 2.91 2.73
C TRP A 44 1.10 1.41 2.89
N LEU A 45 2.19 1.04 3.56
CA LEU A 45 2.46 -0.34 3.97
C LEU A 45 1.86 -0.54 5.36
N GLY A 46 0.85 -1.40 5.47
CA GLY A 46 0.13 -1.55 6.73
C GLY A 46 -0.40 -2.94 7.03
N ASP A 47 -1.12 -3.05 8.15
CA ASP A 47 -1.73 -4.30 8.60
C ASP A 47 -3.25 -4.35 8.33
N SER A 48 -4.04 -4.93 9.24
CA SER A 48 -5.50 -4.96 9.12
C SER A 48 -6.14 -3.58 9.18
N HIS A 49 -5.54 -2.61 9.89
CA HIS A 49 -6.06 -1.25 9.96
C HIS A 49 -5.97 -0.55 8.59
N GLY A 50 -4.81 -0.63 7.92
CA GLY A 50 -4.64 -0.18 6.53
C GLY A 50 -5.50 -0.98 5.54
N GLN A 51 -5.61 -2.31 5.69
CA GLN A 51 -6.40 -3.15 4.78
C GLN A 51 -7.89 -2.80 4.76
N ALA A 52 -8.42 -2.29 5.88
CA ALA A 52 -9.82 -1.88 5.98
C ALA A 52 -10.16 -0.65 5.11
N ASP A 53 -9.16 0.06 4.62
CA ASP A 53 -9.23 1.27 3.79
C ASP A 53 -10.02 2.46 4.36
N PHE A 54 -10.55 2.38 5.59
CA PHE A 54 -11.28 3.51 6.19
C PHE A 54 -10.35 4.62 6.68
N TRP A 55 -9.15 4.26 7.15
CA TRP A 55 -8.17 5.23 7.63
C TRP A 55 -7.40 5.84 6.47
N THR A 56 -6.82 5.00 5.62
CA THR A 56 -6.19 5.40 4.36
C THR A 56 -7.15 6.12 3.44
N GLY A 57 -8.41 5.66 3.33
CA GLY A 57 -9.47 6.33 2.57
C GLY A 57 -9.76 7.74 3.07
N ALA A 58 -9.88 7.95 4.38
CA ALA A 58 -10.08 9.30 4.94
C ALA A 58 -8.90 10.25 4.68
N LEU A 59 -7.66 9.74 4.79
CA LEU A 59 -6.47 10.52 4.41
C LEU A 59 -6.46 10.82 2.90
N ARG A 60 -6.74 9.81 2.07
CA ARG A 60 -6.83 9.92 0.60
C ARG A 60 -7.85 10.99 0.22
N ASP A 61 -9.05 10.95 0.78
CA ASP A 61 -10.12 11.92 0.52
C ASP A 61 -9.71 13.34 0.91
N ALA A 62 -9.12 13.52 2.10
CA ALA A 62 -8.67 14.83 2.56
C ALA A 62 -7.61 15.45 1.63
N LEU A 63 -6.65 14.65 1.18
CA LEU A 63 -5.60 15.10 0.28
C LEU A 63 -6.12 15.33 -1.14
N GLN A 64 -6.90 14.39 -1.69
CA GLN A 64 -7.44 14.51 -3.05
C GLN A 64 -8.46 15.65 -3.18
N LYS A 65 -9.24 15.93 -2.13
CA LYS A 65 -10.13 17.09 -2.08
C LYS A 65 -9.36 18.40 -2.23
N ARG A 66 -8.15 18.50 -1.66
CA ARG A 66 -7.34 19.72 -1.66
C ARG A 66 -6.43 19.85 -2.88
N PHE A 67 -5.80 18.75 -3.30
CA PHE A 67 -4.74 18.77 -4.31
C PHE A 67 -5.12 18.08 -5.63
N GLY A 68 -6.36 17.61 -5.76
CA GLY A 68 -6.84 16.93 -6.96
C GLY A 68 -6.82 15.41 -6.82
N LYS A 69 -7.85 14.78 -7.37
CA LYS A 69 -8.02 13.33 -7.39
C LYS A 69 -7.30 12.75 -8.60
N ALA A 70 -6.27 11.94 -8.36
CA ALA A 70 -5.45 11.34 -9.42
C ALA A 70 -5.62 9.82 -9.58
N GLY A 71 -6.74 9.28 -9.05
CA GLY A 71 -7.08 7.86 -9.14
C GLY A 71 -7.10 7.16 -7.78
N PRO A 72 -7.60 5.91 -7.74
CA PRO A 72 -7.50 5.06 -6.55
C PRO A 72 -6.06 4.58 -6.29
N GLY A 73 -5.21 4.52 -7.32
CA GLY A 73 -3.87 3.94 -7.20
C GLY A 73 -3.90 2.42 -7.33
N PHE A 74 -3.06 1.74 -6.55
CA PHE A 74 -2.97 0.28 -6.54
C PHE A 74 -4.25 -0.37 -6.00
N VAL A 75 -4.73 -1.37 -6.74
CA VAL A 75 -5.88 -2.21 -6.40
C VAL A 75 -5.53 -3.67 -6.68
N HIS A 76 -5.82 -4.57 -5.73
CA HIS A 76 -5.67 -6.00 -5.99
C HIS A 76 -6.69 -6.50 -7.04
N VAL A 77 -6.29 -7.52 -7.80
CA VAL A 77 -7.18 -8.23 -8.75
C VAL A 77 -7.42 -9.63 -8.20
N GLY A 78 -8.67 -10.10 -8.20
CA GLY A 78 -9.00 -11.47 -7.79
C GLY A 78 -8.96 -11.76 -6.28
N TRP A 79 -8.62 -10.78 -5.43
CA TRP A 79 -8.60 -10.97 -3.98
C TRP A 79 -9.89 -10.44 -3.34
N LYS A 80 -10.89 -11.31 -3.15
CA LYS A 80 -12.23 -10.94 -2.68
C LYS A 80 -12.27 -10.25 -1.30
N GLN A 81 -11.31 -10.54 -0.42
CA GLN A 81 -11.22 -9.95 0.93
C GLN A 81 -10.63 -8.55 0.92
N TYR A 82 -10.03 -8.12 -0.19
CA TYR A 82 -9.51 -6.76 -0.32
C TYR A 82 -10.66 -5.75 -0.44
N ARG A 83 -10.49 -4.60 0.21
CA ARG A 83 -11.40 -3.46 0.16
C ARG A 83 -10.65 -2.25 -0.35
N HIS A 84 -11.33 -1.44 -1.16
CA HIS A 84 -10.85 -0.12 -1.54
C HIS A 84 -12.06 0.82 -1.72
N ASP A 85 -12.06 1.98 -1.06
CA ASP A 85 -13.08 3.00 -1.23
C ASP A 85 -12.99 3.57 -2.66
N GLY A 86 -14.11 3.62 -3.37
CA GLY A 86 -14.17 4.07 -4.77
C GLY A 86 -13.90 3.00 -5.82
N VAL A 87 -13.67 1.74 -5.43
CA VAL A 87 -13.47 0.61 -6.36
C VAL A 87 -14.23 -0.63 -5.87
N LYS A 88 -14.95 -1.30 -6.77
CA LYS A 88 -15.66 -2.54 -6.49
C LYS A 88 -14.95 -3.72 -7.16
N LEU A 89 -14.62 -4.74 -6.37
CA LEU A 89 -14.04 -5.98 -6.83
C LEU A 89 -15.11 -7.08 -6.91
N SER A 90 -15.03 -7.94 -7.92
CA SER A 90 -15.85 -9.15 -8.01
C SER A 90 -15.10 -10.27 -8.74
N THR A 91 -15.43 -11.51 -8.45
CA THR A 91 -14.83 -12.69 -9.10
C THR A 91 -15.89 -13.74 -9.40
N GLU A 92 -15.65 -14.52 -10.45
CA GLU A 92 -16.25 -15.85 -10.65
C GLU A 92 -15.30 -16.90 -10.13
N GLU A 93 -15.87 -17.94 -9.54
CA GLU A 93 -15.14 -18.97 -8.83
C GLU A 93 -14.26 -18.43 -7.69
N LYS A 94 -13.64 -19.36 -6.97
CA LYS A 94 -12.65 -19.04 -5.96
C LYS A 94 -11.29 -18.81 -6.61
N TRP A 95 -10.80 -17.59 -6.53
CA TRP A 95 -9.41 -17.26 -6.82
C TRP A 95 -8.51 -17.65 -5.63
N THR A 96 -7.29 -18.06 -5.94
CA THR A 96 -6.27 -18.39 -4.94
C THR A 96 -5.27 -17.26 -4.80
N ILE A 97 -4.64 -17.15 -3.64
CA ILE A 97 -3.62 -16.15 -3.36
C ILE A 97 -2.28 -16.82 -3.03
N ARG A 98 -1.18 -16.17 -3.39
CA ARG A 98 0.17 -16.54 -2.97
C ARG A 98 0.85 -15.29 -2.37
N PRO A 99 1.46 -15.42 -1.17
CA PRO A 99 1.55 -16.63 -0.36
C PRO A 99 0.20 -16.97 0.31
N LYS A 100 0.00 -18.24 0.70
CA LYS A 100 -1.22 -18.68 1.41
C LYS A 100 -1.41 -17.94 2.75
N VAL A 101 -0.30 -17.49 3.34
CA VAL A 101 -0.26 -16.62 4.53
C VAL A 101 0.40 -15.29 4.15
N PRO A 102 -0.36 -14.32 3.61
CA PRO A 102 0.17 -13.01 3.17
C PRO A 102 0.97 -12.27 4.24
N ALA A 103 0.59 -12.42 5.51
CA ALA A 103 1.24 -11.76 6.65
C ALA A 103 2.57 -12.39 7.08
N ALA A 104 3.02 -13.48 6.46
CA ALA A 104 4.22 -14.20 6.90
C ALA A 104 5.46 -13.28 6.95
N SER A 105 6.20 -13.34 8.06
CA SER A 105 7.49 -12.64 8.23
C SER A 105 8.71 -13.48 7.80
N SER A 106 8.47 -14.58 7.10
CA SER A 106 9.48 -15.46 6.52
C SER A 106 9.23 -15.63 5.03
N ARG A 107 10.31 -15.76 4.25
CA ARG A 107 10.22 -15.87 2.80
C ARG A 107 9.42 -17.11 2.41
N THR A 108 8.43 -16.92 1.53
CA THR A 108 7.62 -18.00 0.96
C THR A 108 7.88 -18.12 -0.53
N GLY A 109 8.32 -19.29 -0.99
CA GLY A 109 8.69 -19.50 -2.39
C GLY A 109 9.80 -18.55 -2.85
N ASP A 110 9.63 -17.95 -4.02
CA ASP A 110 10.52 -16.94 -4.58
C ASP A 110 10.43 -15.57 -3.88
N GLY A 111 9.37 -15.32 -3.11
CA GLY A 111 9.10 -14.01 -2.49
C GLY A 111 8.62 -12.93 -3.46
N VAL A 112 8.44 -13.25 -4.75
CA VAL A 112 8.02 -12.30 -5.78
C VAL A 112 6.50 -12.19 -5.77
N PHE A 113 6.00 -11.07 -5.26
CA PHE A 113 4.57 -10.85 -5.03
C PHE A 113 4.02 -9.52 -5.56
N GLY A 114 4.84 -8.73 -6.26
CA GLY A 114 4.48 -7.37 -6.67
C GLY A 114 4.41 -6.39 -5.50
N LEU A 115 3.85 -5.20 -5.77
CA LEU A 115 3.81 -4.09 -4.82
C LEU A 115 3.03 -4.43 -3.53
N GLY A 116 1.88 -5.10 -3.67
CA GLY A 116 0.95 -5.38 -2.57
C GLY A 116 1.21 -6.68 -1.80
N GLY A 117 2.33 -7.38 -2.04
CA GLY A 117 2.70 -8.58 -1.27
C GLY A 117 1.82 -9.82 -1.50
N VAL A 118 0.94 -9.78 -2.51
CA VAL A 118 0.03 -10.87 -2.87
C VAL A 118 -0.10 -10.95 -4.39
N VAL A 119 0.02 -12.15 -4.93
CA VAL A 119 -0.46 -12.46 -6.29
C VAL A 119 -1.66 -13.38 -6.23
N THR A 120 -2.51 -13.31 -7.26
CA THR A 120 -3.71 -14.11 -7.37
C THR A 120 -3.73 -14.93 -8.65
N THR A 121 -4.39 -16.09 -8.59
CA THR A 121 -4.59 -16.97 -9.76
C THR A 121 -6.02 -17.49 -9.74
N GLY A 122 -6.69 -17.42 -10.90
CA GLY A 122 -8.04 -17.94 -11.13
C GLY A 122 -8.04 -19.22 -11.97
N ALA A 123 -9.17 -19.94 -11.96
CA ALA A 123 -9.35 -21.13 -12.78
C ALA A 123 -9.39 -20.79 -14.28
N ALA A 124 -8.61 -21.50 -15.10
CA ALA A 124 -8.58 -21.29 -16.54
C ALA A 124 -9.92 -21.63 -17.20
N GLY A 125 -10.42 -20.73 -18.05
CA GLY A 125 -11.63 -20.93 -18.87
C GLY A 125 -12.95 -20.61 -18.17
N SER A 126 -13.00 -20.55 -16.83
CA SER A 126 -14.22 -20.25 -16.07
C SER A 126 -14.05 -19.14 -15.01
N GLY A 127 -12.85 -18.94 -14.46
CA GLY A 127 -12.60 -17.90 -13.47
C GLY A 127 -12.42 -16.54 -14.13
N TRP A 128 -13.20 -15.54 -13.73
CA TRP A 128 -12.94 -14.13 -14.07
C TRP A 128 -12.76 -13.29 -12.81
N ALA A 129 -11.99 -12.21 -12.91
CA ALA A 129 -11.88 -11.17 -11.89
C ALA A 129 -12.20 -9.81 -12.52
N ARG A 130 -12.92 -8.97 -11.79
CA ARG A 130 -13.29 -7.61 -12.22
C ARG A 130 -12.87 -6.58 -11.18
N VAL A 131 -12.40 -5.44 -11.68
CA VAL A 131 -12.12 -4.22 -10.92
C VAL A 131 -12.91 -3.09 -11.57
N ASN A 132 -13.92 -2.58 -10.88
CA ASN A 132 -14.81 -1.52 -11.36
C ASN A 132 -14.58 -0.23 -10.57
N VAL A 133 -14.21 0.86 -11.23
CA VAL A 133 -14.06 2.17 -10.58
C VAL A 133 -15.45 2.77 -10.37
N THR A 134 -15.88 2.89 -9.13
CA THR A 134 -17.21 3.42 -8.76
C THR A 134 -17.18 4.88 -8.36
N ASP A 135 -16.00 5.43 -8.10
CA ASP A 135 -15.83 6.80 -7.65
C ASP A 135 -16.16 7.82 -8.74
N GLU A 136 -17.23 8.59 -8.54
CA GLU A 136 -17.77 9.57 -9.48
C GLU A 136 -16.87 10.78 -9.74
N GLY A 137 -15.87 11.03 -8.91
CA GLY A 137 -14.93 12.14 -9.10
C GLY A 137 -13.91 11.91 -10.22
N LEU A 138 -13.83 10.70 -10.78
CA LEU A 138 -12.86 10.31 -11.80
C LEU A 138 -13.48 10.27 -13.20
N SER A 139 -13.77 11.42 -13.80
CA SER A 139 -14.36 11.50 -15.14
C SER A 139 -13.36 11.67 -16.28
N SER A 140 -12.09 11.93 -15.98
CA SER A 140 -11.03 12.13 -16.97
C SER A 140 -10.45 10.81 -17.47
N ARG A 141 -9.58 10.88 -18.47
CA ARG A 141 -8.83 9.73 -18.98
C ARG A 141 -8.08 9.02 -17.84
N LEU A 142 -8.21 7.69 -17.80
CA LEU A 142 -7.56 6.82 -16.82
C LEU A 142 -6.56 5.89 -17.52
N SER A 143 -5.39 5.74 -16.91
CA SER A 143 -4.41 4.70 -17.21
C SER A 143 -4.58 3.55 -16.22
N TRP A 144 -4.54 2.33 -16.74
CA TRP A 144 -4.65 1.08 -16.00
C TRP A 144 -3.40 0.25 -16.24
N ASP A 145 -2.47 0.22 -15.28
CA ASP A 145 -1.24 -0.55 -15.35
C ASP A 145 -1.43 -1.90 -14.64
N VAL A 146 -1.74 -2.94 -15.42
CA VAL A 146 -2.00 -4.30 -14.93
C VAL A 146 -0.68 -5.01 -14.72
N CYS A 147 -0.37 -5.33 -13.47
CA CYS A 147 0.81 -6.11 -13.09
C CYS A 147 0.48 -7.60 -13.10
N TYR A 148 1.26 -8.38 -13.85
CA TYR A 148 1.06 -9.82 -14.00
C TYR A 148 2.39 -10.56 -14.09
N ARG A 149 2.33 -11.88 -13.96
CA ARG A 149 3.45 -12.78 -14.09
C ARG A 149 3.04 -14.09 -14.74
N LEU A 150 3.76 -14.49 -15.77
CA LEU A 150 3.61 -15.78 -16.44
C LEU A 150 4.78 -16.67 -16.04
N ARG A 151 4.51 -17.85 -15.50
CA ARG A 151 5.51 -18.78 -14.95
C ARG A 151 5.86 -19.92 -15.90
N SER A 152 5.01 -20.13 -16.90
CA SER A 152 5.15 -21.16 -17.92
C SER A 152 4.87 -20.57 -19.32
N PRO A 153 5.49 -21.08 -20.39
CA PRO A 153 5.11 -20.77 -21.77
C PRO A 153 3.62 -21.04 -22.08
N GLY A 154 2.96 -21.90 -21.29
CA GLY A 154 1.55 -22.21 -21.43
C GLY A 154 0.60 -21.28 -20.70
N ASP A 155 1.10 -20.34 -19.88
CA ASP A 155 0.23 -19.41 -19.16
C ASP A 155 -0.32 -18.35 -20.10
N GLU A 156 -1.63 -18.15 -20.05
CA GLU A 156 -2.36 -17.19 -20.88
C GLU A 156 -3.55 -16.63 -20.11
N PHE A 157 -3.81 -15.33 -20.27
CA PHE A 157 -5.06 -14.71 -19.84
C PHE A 157 -5.57 -13.71 -20.88
N GLU A 158 -6.86 -13.44 -20.85
CA GLU A 158 -7.50 -12.34 -21.55
C GLU A 158 -7.78 -11.19 -20.60
N VAL A 159 -7.65 -9.96 -21.10
CA VAL A 159 -7.96 -8.74 -20.37
C VAL A 159 -8.75 -7.78 -21.25
N SER A 160 -9.73 -7.10 -20.66
CA SER A 160 -10.54 -6.08 -21.34
C SER A 160 -10.90 -4.94 -20.40
N LEU A 161 -11.09 -3.74 -20.94
CA LEU A 161 -11.71 -2.60 -20.25
C LEU A 161 -13.08 -2.35 -20.86
N GLY A 162 -14.13 -2.41 -20.04
CA GLY A 162 -15.50 -2.18 -20.46
C GLY A 162 -15.94 -3.08 -21.62
N ALA A 163 -16.58 -2.45 -22.62
CA ALA A 163 -16.94 -3.09 -23.89
C ALA A 163 -15.79 -3.08 -24.93
N GLY A 164 -14.59 -2.67 -24.55
CA GLY A 164 -13.41 -2.63 -25.40
C GLY A 164 -12.92 -4.03 -25.84
N PRO A 165 -11.95 -4.07 -26.77
CA PRO A 165 -11.44 -5.33 -27.29
C PRO A 165 -10.76 -6.16 -26.20
N LYS A 166 -10.98 -7.48 -26.26
CA LYS A 166 -10.23 -8.43 -25.43
C LYS A 166 -8.81 -8.57 -25.95
N GLN A 167 -7.84 -8.34 -25.09
CA GLN A 167 -6.43 -8.55 -25.37
C GLN A 167 -5.98 -9.86 -24.74
N LYS A 168 -5.33 -10.70 -25.53
CA LYS A 168 -4.79 -11.99 -25.09
C LYS A 168 -3.31 -11.85 -24.76
N ILE A 169 -2.95 -12.15 -23.53
CA ILE A 169 -1.61 -12.04 -22.98
C ILE A 169 -1.07 -13.44 -22.74
N ARG A 170 0.09 -13.75 -23.35
CA ARG A 170 0.80 -15.02 -23.25
C ARG A 170 2.30 -14.78 -23.31
N THR A 171 3.06 -15.73 -22.81
CA THR A 171 4.52 -15.70 -22.91
C THR A 171 4.94 -15.79 -24.38
N THR A 172 5.88 -14.95 -24.82
CA THR A 172 6.57 -15.13 -26.11
C THR A 172 7.85 -15.95 -25.93
N ALA A 173 8.35 -16.60 -26.98
CA ALA A 173 9.48 -17.54 -26.88
C ALA A 173 10.79 -16.90 -26.34
N THR A 174 10.90 -15.58 -26.38
CA THR A 174 12.09 -14.81 -25.96
C THR A 174 11.98 -14.21 -24.56
N GLU A 175 10.84 -14.35 -23.89
CA GLU A 175 10.59 -13.73 -22.59
C GLU A 175 10.95 -14.68 -21.44
N PRO A 176 11.79 -14.25 -20.46
CA PRO A 176 12.07 -15.06 -19.29
C PRO A 176 10.78 -15.31 -18.49
N PRO A 177 10.46 -16.58 -18.17
CA PRO A 177 9.33 -16.89 -17.30
C PRO A 177 9.62 -16.43 -15.87
N GLY A 178 8.57 -16.01 -15.15
CA GLY A 178 8.65 -15.71 -13.72
C GLY A 178 9.05 -14.27 -13.37
N GLU A 179 9.14 -13.37 -14.35
CA GLU A 179 9.29 -11.93 -14.13
C GLU A 179 7.94 -11.23 -14.02
N LEU A 180 7.88 -10.16 -13.21
CA LEU A 180 6.74 -9.26 -13.20
C LEU A 180 6.72 -8.43 -14.49
N ARG A 181 5.52 -8.28 -15.06
CA ARG A 181 5.27 -7.55 -16.30
C ARG A 181 4.07 -6.64 -16.13
N HIS A 182 4.00 -5.64 -17.01
CA HIS A 182 3.07 -4.53 -16.92
C HIS A 182 2.40 -4.32 -18.27
N LEU A 183 1.07 -4.30 -18.26
CA LEU A 183 0.24 -3.96 -19.42
C LEU A 183 -0.51 -2.66 -19.11
N THR A 184 -0.20 -1.61 -19.86
CA THR A 184 -0.93 -0.34 -19.76
C THR A 184 -2.12 -0.33 -20.71
N LEU A 185 -3.31 -0.12 -20.15
CA LEU A 185 -4.55 0.11 -20.86
C LEU A 185 -5.06 1.53 -20.54
N VAL A 186 -5.95 2.06 -21.38
CA VAL A 186 -6.51 3.41 -21.20
C VAL A 186 -8.01 3.41 -21.40
N SER A 187 -8.72 4.25 -20.65
CA SER A 187 -10.16 4.49 -20.81
C SER A 187 -10.49 5.98 -20.73
N GLU A 188 -11.53 6.39 -21.45
CA GLU A 188 -12.12 7.73 -21.33
C GLU A 188 -13.06 7.74 -20.11
N GLY A 189 -12.49 7.96 -18.93
CA GLY A 189 -13.21 7.88 -17.67
C GLY A 189 -13.22 6.50 -17.03
N ARG A 190 -14.19 6.31 -16.13
CA ARG A 190 -14.35 5.12 -15.29
C ARG A 190 -14.78 3.94 -16.12
N GLU A 191 -14.18 2.79 -15.83
CA GLU A 191 -14.52 1.54 -16.50
C GLU A 191 -14.39 0.33 -15.56
N THR A 192 -14.78 -0.83 -16.08
CA THR A 192 -14.50 -2.13 -15.48
C THR A 192 -13.36 -2.84 -16.20
N LEU A 193 -12.25 -3.09 -15.51
CA LEU A 193 -11.26 -4.07 -15.94
C LEU A 193 -11.78 -5.47 -15.68
N GLN A 194 -11.72 -6.34 -16.67
CA GLN A 194 -11.94 -7.78 -16.52
C GLN A 194 -10.70 -8.56 -16.92
N VAL A 195 -10.32 -9.54 -16.11
CA VAL A 195 -9.25 -10.50 -16.37
C VAL A 195 -9.81 -11.92 -16.34
N VAL A 196 -9.45 -12.74 -17.32
CA VAL A 196 -9.90 -14.14 -17.46
C VAL A 196 -8.68 -15.01 -17.78
N PRO A 197 -8.17 -15.84 -16.86
CA PRO A 197 -7.20 -16.87 -17.19
C PRO A 197 -7.79 -17.82 -18.25
N THR A 198 -7.09 -18.03 -19.35
CA THR A 198 -7.54 -18.91 -20.44
C THR A 198 -6.72 -20.19 -20.54
N ARG A 199 -5.47 -20.18 -20.05
CA ARG A 199 -4.61 -21.36 -19.99
C ARG A 199 -3.58 -21.23 -18.86
N GLY A 200 -3.20 -22.35 -18.27
CA GLY A 200 -2.17 -22.39 -17.23
C GLY A 200 -2.58 -21.65 -15.96
N ASN A 201 -1.62 -21.05 -15.27
CA ASN A 201 -1.79 -20.37 -13.98
C ASN A 201 -1.13 -18.98 -13.99
N PRO A 202 -1.59 -18.04 -14.85
CA PRO A 202 -1.10 -16.67 -14.82
C PRO A 202 -1.34 -16.07 -13.43
N GLU A 203 -0.34 -15.38 -12.90
CA GLU A 203 -0.41 -14.68 -11.63
C GLU A 203 -0.70 -13.20 -11.87
N LEU A 204 -1.67 -12.63 -11.16
CA LEU A 204 -2.00 -11.20 -11.20
C LEU A 204 -1.54 -10.56 -9.89
N CYS A 205 -0.76 -9.50 -9.96
CA CYS A 205 -0.24 -8.81 -8.77
C CYS A 205 -1.10 -7.61 -8.37
N GLY A 206 -1.89 -7.09 -9.31
CA GLY A 206 -2.81 -5.98 -9.10
C GLY A 206 -2.94 -5.12 -10.35
N VAL A 207 -3.63 -4.00 -10.20
CA VAL A 207 -3.70 -2.94 -11.21
C VAL A 207 -3.49 -1.60 -10.53
N VAL A 208 -2.70 -0.72 -11.13
CA VAL A 208 -2.60 0.68 -10.72
C VAL A 208 -3.50 1.50 -11.65
N ILE A 209 -4.42 2.27 -11.06
CA ILE A 209 -5.37 3.09 -11.81
C ILE A 209 -5.16 4.55 -11.44
N GLU A 210 -4.78 5.35 -12.42
CA GLU A 210 -4.46 6.78 -12.25
C GLU A 210 -5.03 7.61 -13.39
N THR A 211 -5.31 8.88 -13.13
CA THR A 211 -5.56 9.86 -14.19
C THR A 211 -4.29 10.09 -15.02
N ASP A 212 -4.40 10.63 -16.24
CA ASP A 212 -3.22 11.13 -16.92
C ASP A 212 -2.67 12.39 -16.20
N PRO A 213 -1.42 12.40 -15.70
CA PRO A 213 -0.83 13.59 -15.09
C PRO A 213 -0.67 14.77 -16.06
N ALA A 214 -0.73 14.53 -17.38
CA ALA A 214 -0.77 15.59 -18.39
C ALA A 214 -2.11 16.34 -18.40
N ASP A 215 -3.22 15.70 -18.06
CA ASP A 215 -4.53 16.34 -17.92
C ASP A 215 -4.58 17.18 -16.64
N ARG A 216 -4.38 16.50 -15.50
CA ARG A 216 -4.30 17.16 -14.19
C ARG A 216 -3.54 16.30 -13.19
N PRO A 217 -2.38 16.74 -12.71
CA PRO A 217 -1.72 16.04 -11.62
C PRO A 217 -2.49 16.24 -10.31
N GLY A 218 -2.48 15.22 -9.46
CA GLY A 218 -3.09 15.26 -8.13
C GLY A 218 -2.44 14.28 -7.18
N VAL A 219 -3.19 13.80 -6.20
CA VAL A 219 -2.72 12.86 -5.17
C VAL A 219 -3.23 11.45 -5.43
N VAL A 220 -2.36 10.46 -5.24
CA VAL A 220 -2.67 9.03 -5.24
C VAL A 220 -2.18 8.43 -3.93
N LEU A 221 -2.97 7.55 -3.31
CA LEU A 221 -2.58 6.82 -2.10
C LEU A 221 -2.79 5.32 -2.33
N ASP A 222 -1.69 4.62 -2.56
CA ASP A 222 -1.64 3.16 -2.70
C ASP A 222 -1.80 2.52 -1.31
N THR A 223 -2.90 1.78 -1.11
CA THR A 223 -3.20 1.11 0.17
C THR A 223 -2.80 -0.36 0.13
N LEU A 224 -1.65 -0.66 0.74
CA LEU A 224 -0.99 -1.96 0.74
C LEU A 224 -1.07 -2.62 2.13
N GLY A 225 -2.29 -2.65 2.66
CA GLY A 225 -2.59 -3.27 3.95
C GLY A 225 -2.81 -4.78 3.84
N ILE A 226 -2.17 -5.54 4.72
CA ILE A 226 -2.36 -6.99 4.83
C ILE A 226 -2.75 -7.35 6.27
N ASN A 227 -3.94 -7.90 6.46
CA ASN A 227 -4.38 -8.35 7.79
C ASN A 227 -3.36 -9.30 8.44
N GLY A 228 -2.92 -8.95 9.65
CA GLY A 228 -1.94 -9.69 10.43
C GLY A 228 -0.48 -9.36 10.12
N ALA A 229 -0.22 -8.47 9.15
CA ALA A 229 1.13 -8.12 8.75
C ALA A 229 1.88 -7.34 9.83
N ARG A 230 3.20 -7.37 9.66
CA ARG A 230 4.22 -6.90 10.60
C ARG A 230 5.32 -6.22 9.80
N PHE A 231 6.26 -5.52 10.44
CA PHE A 231 7.46 -5.01 9.74
C PHE A 231 8.25 -6.13 9.04
N GLY A 232 8.20 -7.35 9.58
CA GLY A 232 8.84 -8.53 8.98
C GLY A 232 8.20 -9.00 7.68
N THR A 233 6.94 -8.65 7.40
CA THR A 233 6.18 -9.10 6.23
C THR A 233 6.77 -8.54 4.92
N PRO A 234 6.86 -7.21 4.70
CA PRO A 234 7.52 -6.69 3.50
C PRO A 234 9.02 -7.02 3.45
N LEU A 235 9.66 -7.28 4.60
CA LEU A 235 11.04 -7.73 4.65
C LEU A 235 11.23 -9.16 4.11
N ALA A 236 10.19 -9.99 4.15
CA ALA A 236 10.19 -11.36 3.65
C ALA A 236 9.97 -11.48 2.14
N TRP A 237 9.50 -10.41 1.48
CA TRP A 237 9.34 -10.36 0.03
C TRP A 237 10.69 -10.30 -0.67
N ASP A 238 10.70 -10.67 -1.96
CA ASP A 238 11.84 -10.47 -2.83
C ASP A 238 12.13 -8.98 -2.98
N GLU A 239 13.33 -8.60 -2.60
CA GLU A 239 13.72 -7.22 -2.49
C GLU A 239 13.85 -6.53 -3.85
N ALA A 240 14.40 -7.23 -4.84
CA ALA A 240 14.58 -6.67 -6.18
C ALA A 240 13.23 -6.45 -6.86
N SER A 241 12.32 -7.43 -6.77
CA SER A 241 10.97 -7.30 -7.31
C SER A 241 10.15 -6.22 -6.60
N PHE A 242 10.11 -6.21 -5.26
CA PHE A 242 9.40 -5.17 -4.51
C PHE A 242 9.99 -3.77 -4.77
N GLY A 243 11.32 -3.68 -4.80
CA GLY A 243 12.03 -2.44 -5.09
C GLY A 243 11.77 -1.91 -6.49
N ALA A 244 11.72 -2.78 -7.50
CA ALA A 244 11.36 -2.40 -8.87
C ALA A 244 9.94 -1.81 -8.95
N GLU A 245 8.97 -2.44 -8.29
CA GLU A 245 7.60 -1.90 -8.20
C GLU A 245 7.58 -0.54 -7.50
N LEU A 246 8.25 -0.42 -6.35
CA LEU A 246 8.35 0.84 -5.62
C LEU A 246 8.99 1.96 -6.47
N ALA A 247 10.03 1.64 -7.24
CA ALA A 247 10.69 2.56 -8.16
C ALA A 247 9.79 2.98 -9.33
N ARG A 248 8.89 2.11 -9.81
CA ARG A 248 7.83 2.50 -10.76
C ARG A 248 6.84 3.48 -10.14
N ARG A 249 6.50 3.29 -8.86
CA ARG A 249 5.59 4.18 -8.12
C ARG A 249 6.19 5.55 -7.82
N LYS A 250 7.50 5.66 -7.57
CA LYS A 250 8.17 6.93 -7.22
C LYS A 250 7.41 7.70 -6.11
N PRO A 251 7.17 7.08 -4.94
CA PRO A 251 6.42 7.75 -3.88
C PRO A 251 7.15 9.00 -3.38
N SER A 252 6.38 10.03 -3.04
CA SER A 252 6.87 11.18 -2.29
C SER A 252 6.82 10.93 -0.78
N LEU A 253 5.97 9.98 -0.35
CA LEU A 253 5.84 9.55 1.04
C LEU A 253 5.57 8.05 1.11
N VAL A 254 6.29 7.37 2.00
CA VAL A 254 5.90 6.03 2.48
C VAL A 254 5.41 6.12 3.91
N VAL A 255 4.23 5.57 4.16
CA VAL A 255 3.66 5.41 5.51
C VAL A 255 3.85 3.97 5.96
N LEU A 256 4.37 3.77 7.16
CA LEU A 256 4.57 2.47 7.79
C LEU A 256 3.61 2.33 8.97
N GLU A 257 2.60 1.50 8.81
CA GLU A 257 1.52 1.27 9.76
C GLU A 257 1.56 -0.19 10.25
N TYR A 258 2.45 -0.46 11.19
CA TYR A 258 2.60 -1.78 11.81
C TYR A 258 2.73 -1.62 13.32
N GLY A 259 2.80 -2.72 14.05
CA GLY A 259 2.96 -2.71 15.51
C GLY A 259 1.79 -3.32 16.25
N THR A 260 0.58 -3.34 15.70
CA THR A 260 -0.60 -3.94 16.36
C THR A 260 -0.41 -5.45 16.54
N ASN A 261 0.15 -6.12 15.52
CA ASN A 261 0.43 -7.54 15.55
C ASN A 261 1.68 -7.88 16.37
N GLU A 262 2.70 -7.03 16.35
CA GLU A 262 3.86 -7.09 17.24
C GLU A 262 3.45 -6.97 18.72
N ALA A 263 2.56 -6.04 19.07
CA ALA A 263 2.05 -5.88 20.43
C ALA A 263 1.26 -7.11 20.91
N GLY A 264 0.70 -7.89 19.97
CA GLY A 264 0.03 -9.15 20.25
C GLY A 264 0.98 -10.30 20.66
N ASP A 265 2.29 -10.19 20.42
CA ASP A 265 3.26 -11.24 20.74
C ASP A 265 3.35 -11.48 22.25
N VAL A 266 3.31 -12.75 22.68
CA VAL A 266 3.41 -13.12 24.11
C VAL A 266 4.67 -12.52 24.74
N ALA A 267 5.79 -12.62 24.04
CA ALA A 267 7.03 -11.93 24.36
C ALA A 267 7.33 -10.91 23.28
N VAL A 268 7.17 -9.63 23.60
CA VAL A 268 7.58 -8.53 22.72
C VAL A 268 9.09 -8.38 22.71
N ASP A 269 9.63 -8.03 21.56
CA ASP A 269 11.06 -7.78 21.35
C ASP A 269 11.26 -6.38 20.73
N PRO A 270 11.28 -5.32 21.57
CA PRO A 270 11.43 -3.94 21.10
C PRO A 270 12.66 -3.73 20.21
N VAL A 271 13.80 -4.30 20.57
CA VAL A 271 15.06 -4.18 19.80
C VAL A 271 14.89 -4.71 18.38
N LYS A 272 14.27 -5.88 18.24
CA LYS A 272 13.97 -6.47 16.93
C LYS A 272 12.97 -5.64 16.12
N TYR A 273 11.99 -5.01 16.75
CA TYR A 273 11.03 -4.15 16.05
C TYR A 273 11.72 -2.87 15.54
N THR A 274 12.54 -2.22 16.36
CA THR A 274 13.41 -1.09 15.98
C THR A 274 14.27 -1.47 14.77
N GLN A 275 15.01 -2.59 14.83
CA GLN A 275 15.88 -3.04 13.74
C GLN A 275 15.12 -3.35 12.45
N ARG A 276 13.92 -3.95 12.54
CA ARG A 276 13.10 -4.26 11.37
C ARG A 276 12.57 -3.00 10.69
N LEU A 277 12.13 -2.01 11.47
CA LEU A 277 11.70 -0.73 10.93
C LEU A 277 12.87 -0.06 10.19
N VAL A 278 14.03 0.06 10.83
CA VAL A 278 15.24 0.65 10.22
C VAL A 278 15.58 -0.05 8.91
N ARG A 279 15.66 -1.38 8.91
CA ARG A 279 15.95 -2.19 7.72
C ARG A 279 14.91 -1.99 6.60
N LEU A 280 13.63 -1.86 6.95
CA LEU A 280 12.58 -1.62 5.96
C LEU A 280 12.73 -0.24 5.31
N VAL A 281 13.02 0.80 6.09
CA VAL A 281 13.27 2.16 5.57
C VAL A 281 14.53 2.19 4.68
N GLU A 282 15.62 1.53 5.10
CA GLU A 282 16.84 1.40 4.29
C GLU A 282 16.57 0.68 2.96
N ARG A 283 15.77 -0.40 2.98
CA ARG A 283 15.34 -1.10 1.77
C ARG A 283 14.54 -0.18 0.86
N ILE A 284 13.56 0.55 1.39
CA ILE A 284 12.73 1.50 0.63
C ILE A 284 13.62 2.55 -0.05
N ARG A 285 14.55 3.16 0.68
CA ARG A 285 15.42 4.24 0.17
C ARG A 285 16.41 3.79 -0.90
N ARG A 286 16.75 2.50 -0.97
CA ARG A 286 17.58 1.98 -2.08
C ARG A 286 16.87 2.05 -3.44
N PHE A 287 15.53 2.08 -3.46
CA PHE A 287 14.73 2.15 -4.69
C PHE A 287 13.95 3.46 -4.84
N ALA A 288 13.73 4.18 -3.73
CA ALA A 288 13.08 5.50 -3.70
C ALA A 288 13.84 6.45 -2.76
N PRO A 289 15.05 6.92 -3.13
CA PRO A 289 15.90 7.72 -2.25
C PRO A 289 15.29 9.10 -1.88
N ASP A 290 14.40 9.60 -2.74
CA ASP A 290 13.76 10.91 -2.56
C ASP A 290 12.44 10.84 -1.77
N THR A 291 12.03 9.66 -1.30
CA THR A 291 10.80 9.53 -0.51
C THR A 291 10.99 9.99 0.93
N ASP A 292 10.03 10.75 1.44
CA ASP A 292 9.88 10.90 2.88
C ASP A 292 9.27 9.62 3.48
N CYS A 293 9.43 9.48 4.79
CA CYS A 293 8.93 8.34 5.56
C CYS A 293 8.14 8.85 6.77
N LEU A 294 7.01 8.20 7.06
CA LEU A 294 6.22 8.40 8.27
C LEU A 294 5.87 7.04 8.91
N ALA A 295 6.39 6.79 10.11
CA ALA A 295 6.03 5.62 10.90
C ALA A 295 4.89 5.96 11.88
N LEU A 296 3.89 5.10 11.94
CA LEU A 296 2.75 5.27 12.86
C LEU A 296 2.94 4.34 14.06
N ALA A 297 2.68 4.86 15.25
CA ALA A 297 2.51 4.00 16.42
C ALA A 297 1.29 3.07 16.23
N PRO A 298 1.28 1.88 16.86
CA PRO A 298 0.08 1.05 16.92
C PRO A 298 -1.05 1.78 17.63
N THR A 299 -2.30 1.41 17.32
CA THR A 299 -3.45 1.81 18.13
C THR A 299 -3.34 1.21 19.54
N ASP A 300 -4.05 1.77 20.51
CA ASP A 300 -4.23 1.08 21.80
C ASP A 300 -4.94 -0.27 21.59
N ARG A 301 -4.62 -1.24 22.43
CA ARG A 301 -5.10 -2.62 22.28
C ARG A 301 -5.35 -3.27 23.65
N ALA A 302 -6.56 -3.79 23.84
CA ALA A 302 -7.10 -4.13 25.15
C ALA A 302 -6.43 -5.34 25.82
N ASP A 303 -6.02 -6.34 25.04
CA ASP A 303 -5.31 -7.55 25.49
C ASP A 303 -3.77 -7.37 25.50
N ALA A 304 -3.26 -6.22 25.04
CA ALA A 304 -1.84 -5.91 24.96
C ALA A 304 -1.46 -4.61 25.69
N ARG A 305 -2.29 -4.14 26.63
CA ARG A 305 -2.15 -2.87 27.36
C ARG A 305 -0.72 -2.51 27.80
N ALA A 306 0.01 -3.46 28.41
CA ALA A 306 1.39 -3.24 28.87
C ALA A 306 2.45 -3.38 27.75
N ARG A 307 2.12 -4.07 26.66
CA ARG A 307 3.01 -4.37 25.52
C ARG A 307 2.95 -3.27 24.46
N THR A 308 1.79 -2.66 24.22
CA THR A 308 1.60 -1.62 23.20
C THR A 308 2.55 -0.43 23.39
N PRO A 309 2.76 0.13 24.61
CA PRO A 309 3.73 1.20 24.81
C PRO A 309 5.17 0.80 24.47
N LEU A 310 5.57 -0.45 24.74
CA LEU A 310 6.91 -0.95 24.41
C LEU A 310 7.13 -1.00 22.90
N VAL A 311 6.11 -1.41 22.15
CA VAL A 311 6.15 -1.42 20.67
C VAL A 311 6.11 0.00 20.11
N ARG A 312 5.27 0.90 20.67
CA ARG A 312 5.25 2.33 20.32
C ARG A 312 6.63 2.95 20.47
N ASP A 313 7.30 2.73 21.60
CA ASP A 313 8.60 3.32 21.88
C ASP A 313 9.69 2.76 20.96
N ALA A 314 9.65 1.46 20.65
CA ALA A 314 10.52 0.85 19.63
C ALA A 314 10.33 1.46 18.23
N ILE A 315 9.09 1.72 17.81
CA ILE A 315 8.80 2.35 16.52
C ILE A 315 9.29 3.80 16.51
N ARG A 316 9.09 4.54 17.60
CA ARG A 316 9.61 5.91 17.73
C ARG A 316 11.13 5.94 17.62
N GLU A 317 11.82 5.04 18.33
CA GLU A 317 13.27 4.90 18.28
C GLU A 317 13.75 4.52 16.88
N GLY A 318 13.12 3.50 16.26
CA GLY A 318 13.45 3.06 14.91
C GLY A 318 13.24 4.15 13.88
N ALA A 319 12.16 4.92 14.00
CA ALA A 319 11.89 6.07 13.14
C ALA A 319 12.99 7.13 13.29
N GLN A 320 13.39 7.46 14.52
CA GLN A 320 14.50 8.38 14.77
C GLN A 320 15.82 7.88 14.15
N GLN A 321 16.19 6.61 14.38
CA GLN A 321 17.41 6.00 13.83
C GLN A 321 17.41 6.00 12.30
N ALA A 322 16.25 5.75 11.69
CA ALA A 322 16.09 5.73 10.24
C ALA A 322 15.89 7.14 9.64
N GLY A 323 15.86 8.22 10.42
CA GLY A 323 15.48 9.55 9.92
C GLY A 323 14.10 9.54 9.24
N CYS A 324 13.15 8.81 9.83
CA CYS A 324 11.75 8.74 9.46
C CYS A 324 10.93 9.57 10.45
N SER A 325 9.88 10.21 9.96
CA SER A 325 8.94 10.96 10.80
C SER A 325 8.11 9.99 11.65
N PHE A 326 7.59 10.42 12.79
CA PHE A 326 6.81 9.58 13.69
C PHE A 326 5.49 10.24 14.07
N TRP A 327 4.39 9.50 13.93
CA TRP A 327 3.07 9.92 14.39
C TRP A 327 2.57 8.97 15.49
N ASP A 328 2.36 9.53 16.67
CA ASP A 328 1.97 8.77 17.87
C ASP A 328 0.45 8.50 17.88
N THR A 329 -0.02 7.61 17.01
CA THR A 329 -1.44 7.18 16.95
C THR A 329 -1.95 6.77 18.34
N TYR A 330 -1.13 6.05 19.12
CA TYR A 330 -1.46 5.64 20.49
C TYR A 330 -1.82 6.85 21.36
N ALA A 331 -0.96 7.88 21.38
CA ALA A 331 -1.23 9.10 22.11
C ALA A 331 -2.42 9.89 21.54
N VAL A 332 -2.59 9.94 20.20
CA VAL A 332 -3.73 10.59 19.53
C VAL A 332 -5.07 9.97 19.95
N MET A 333 -5.11 8.66 20.20
CA MET A 333 -6.30 8.00 20.72
C MET A 333 -6.62 8.35 22.18
N GLY A 334 -5.63 8.86 22.93
CA GLY A 334 -5.69 9.08 24.37
C GLY A 334 -4.82 8.12 25.19
N GLY A 335 -4.09 7.22 24.52
CA GLY A 335 -3.15 6.30 25.15
C GLY A 335 -3.81 5.12 25.86
N ASP A 336 -3.34 4.84 27.07
CA ASP A 336 -3.66 3.65 27.83
C ASP A 336 -5.16 3.50 28.11
N GLY A 337 -5.77 2.42 27.60
CA GLY A 337 -7.19 2.12 27.78
C GLY A 337 -8.11 2.88 26.82
N SER A 338 -7.56 3.69 25.92
CA SER A 338 -8.34 4.44 24.94
C SER A 338 -9.16 3.56 24.01
N ILE A 339 -8.69 2.35 23.69
CA ILE A 339 -9.45 1.43 22.82
C ILE A 339 -10.77 1.01 23.48
N ARG A 340 -10.76 0.76 24.80
CA ARG A 340 -11.97 0.41 25.54
C ARG A 340 -12.88 1.63 25.73
N ALA A 341 -12.29 2.80 25.97
CA ALA A 341 -13.05 4.05 26.04
C ALA A 341 -13.78 4.33 24.72
N TRP A 342 -13.07 4.23 23.59
CA TRP A 342 -13.62 4.40 22.24
C TRP A 342 -14.70 3.37 21.91
N ALA A 343 -14.60 2.14 22.44
CA ALA A 343 -15.61 1.09 22.25
C ALA A 343 -16.89 1.33 23.07
N ALA A 344 -16.79 2.06 24.18
CA ALA A 344 -17.92 2.38 25.06
C ALA A 344 -18.73 3.62 24.63
N GLU A 345 -18.24 4.37 23.64
CA GLU A 345 -18.93 5.55 23.12
C GLU A 345 -20.20 5.21 22.33
N SER A 346 -21.10 6.20 22.18
CA SER A 346 -22.27 6.12 21.32
C SER A 346 -22.31 7.31 20.34
N PRO A 347 -22.07 7.12 19.03
CA PRO A 347 -21.67 5.86 18.38
C PRO A 347 -20.20 5.47 18.66
N ALA A 348 -19.89 4.18 18.75
CA ALA A 348 -18.54 3.69 19.09
C ALA A 348 -17.49 4.02 18.01
N ARG A 349 -16.28 4.39 18.46
CA ARG A 349 -15.09 4.57 17.60
C ARG A 349 -14.24 3.31 17.49
N ALA A 350 -14.30 2.40 18.48
CA ALA A 350 -13.62 1.12 18.44
C ALA A 350 -14.60 -0.06 18.40
N ALA A 351 -14.17 -1.17 17.80
CA ALA A 351 -14.93 -2.42 17.82
C ALA A 351 -14.84 -3.09 19.20
N GLY A 352 -15.79 -3.97 19.50
CA GLY A 352 -15.84 -4.71 20.77
C GLY A 352 -14.72 -5.74 20.97
N ASP A 353 -13.92 -6.03 19.94
CA ASP A 353 -12.78 -6.95 20.04
C ASP A 353 -11.58 -6.33 20.78
N GLY A 354 -11.59 -5.02 21.03
CA GLY A 354 -10.52 -4.32 21.73
C GLY A 354 -9.23 -4.20 20.92
N VAL A 355 -9.29 -4.37 19.59
CA VAL A 355 -8.16 -4.25 18.67
C VAL A 355 -8.51 -3.33 17.51
N HIS A 356 -9.60 -3.59 16.80
CA HIS A 356 -9.94 -2.88 15.58
C HIS A 356 -10.84 -1.68 15.85
N LEU A 357 -10.84 -0.73 14.91
CA LEU A 357 -11.71 0.44 14.96
C LEU A 357 -12.98 0.24 14.16
N THR A 358 -14.03 1.01 14.49
CA THR A 358 -15.17 1.16 13.60
C THR A 358 -14.81 2.07 12.43
N GLN A 359 -15.65 2.12 11.39
CA GLN A 359 -15.48 3.10 10.30
C GLN A 359 -15.35 4.54 10.83
N ARG A 360 -16.09 4.88 11.90
CA ARG A 360 -16.00 6.19 12.55
C ARG A 360 -14.60 6.45 13.10
N GLY A 361 -14.06 5.53 13.91
CA GLY A 361 -12.74 5.70 14.53
C GLY A 361 -11.62 5.80 13.50
N TYR A 362 -11.63 4.94 12.47
CA TYR A 362 -10.64 5.02 11.39
C TYR A 362 -10.72 6.35 10.63
N ARG A 363 -11.91 6.85 10.33
CA ARG A 363 -12.08 8.14 9.64
C ARG A 363 -11.61 9.33 10.47
N GLU A 364 -11.85 9.32 11.79
CA GLU A 364 -11.33 10.34 12.70
C GLU A 364 -9.80 10.33 12.79
N LEU A 365 -9.17 9.14 12.83
CA LEU A 365 -7.71 9.02 12.74
C LEU A 365 -7.17 9.52 11.39
N GLY A 366 -7.84 9.19 10.27
CA GLY A 366 -7.44 9.66 8.95
C GLY A 366 -7.52 11.19 8.81
N ALA A 367 -8.56 11.83 9.36
CA ALA A 367 -8.67 13.28 9.41
C ALA A 367 -7.59 13.93 10.30
N SER A 368 -7.28 13.31 11.44
CA SER A 368 -6.23 13.76 12.35
C SER A 368 -4.84 13.65 11.71
N LEU A 369 -4.59 12.53 11.01
CA LEU A 369 -3.36 12.31 10.26
C LEU A 369 -3.24 13.28 9.07
N ALA A 370 -4.33 13.57 8.37
CA ALA A 370 -4.36 14.59 7.32
C ALA A 370 -3.94 15.97 7.89
N THR A 371 -4.45 16.35 9.06
CA THR A 371 -4.06 17.59 9.74
C THR A 371 -2.56 17.60 10.07
N HIS A 372 -2.01 16.47 10.51
CA HIS A 372 -0.58 16.33 10.80
C HIS A 372 0.29 16.49 9.55
N VAL A 373 0.03 15.72 8.49
CA VAL A 373 0.87 15.75 7.28
C VAL A 373 0.77 17.05 6.49
N LEU A 374 -0.34 17.79 6.66
CA LEU A 374 -0.58 19.09 6.05
C LEU A 374 -0.11 20.28 6.90
N ARG A 375 0.47 20.03 8.08
CA ARG A 375 0.95 21.10 8.97
C ARG A 375 1.96 22.00 8.24
N GLY A 376 1.72 23.30 8.27
CA GLY A 376 2.58 24.30 7.60
C GLY A 376 2.24 24.56 6.13
N LEU A 377 1.22 23.91 5.57
CA LEU A 377 0.69 24.25 4.23
C LEU A 377 -0.47 25.26 4.35
N PRO A 378 -0.43 26.39 3.60
CA PRO A 378 -1.47 27.42 3.66
C PRO A 378 -2.81 26.86 3.16
N PRO A 379 -3.93 27.11 3.88
CA PRO A 379 -5.20 26.40 3.74
C PRO A 379 -5.65 26.15 2.29
#